data_AF-A0A5E4I3R3-F1
#
_entry.id   AF-A0A5E4I3R3-F1
#
_cell.length_a   1.000
_cell.length_b   1.000
_cell.length_c   1.000
_cell.angle_alpha   90.00
_cell.angle_beta   90.00
_cell.angle_gamma   90.00
#
_symmetry.space_group_name_H-M   'P 1'
#
loop_
_entity.id
_entity.type
_entity.pdbx_description
1 polymer ?
#
loop_
_entity_poly.entity_id
_entity_poly.type
_entity_poly.pdbx_seq_one_letter_code
_entity_poly.pdbx_strand_id
1 'polypeptide(L)' 'MVLFEGNGAYALAAGIALVGGAIGTGWAQASIGSSIMGVLAEKPEQAFKLIVYMALPELILLLGFVVSFLLIGKMEAKV' A
#
# COMPACT_ATOMS: atom_id res chain seq x y z
N MET A 1 8.32 18.73 21.78
CA MET A 1 9.19 18.85 20.58
C MET A 1 9.88 17.52 20.21
N VAL A 2 9.32 16.36 20.59
CA VAL A 2 9.96 15.03 20.44
C VAL A 2 9.65 14.37 19.08
N LEU A 3 8.58 14.80 18.40
CA LEU A 3 8.11 14.20 17.13
C LEU A 3 8.90 14.64 15.89
N PHE A 4 9.52 15.83 15.93
CA PHE A 4 10.18 16.41 14.75
C PHE A 4 11.71 16.35 14.80
N GLU A 5 12.28 15.70 15.82
CA GLU A 5 13.73 15.59 16.00
C GLU A 5 14.19 14.14 15.85
N GLY A 6 15.29 13.95 15.12
CA GLY A 6 15.98 12.66 14.96
C GLY A 6 15.07 11.49 14.61
N ASN A 7 15.03 10.50 15.50
CA ASN A 7 14.29 9.24 15.34
C ASN A 7 12.76 9.42 15.30
N GLY A 8 12.23 10.46 15.97
CA GLY A 8 10.78 10.76 15.96
C GLY A 8 10.29 11.13 14.56
N ALA A 9 11.09 11.92 13.83
CA ALA A 9 10.74 12.34 12.47
C ALA A 9 10.75 11.17 11.48
N TYR A 10 11.71 10.24 11.59
CA TYR A 10 11.77 9.04 10.76
C TYR A 10 10.57 8.12 10.99
N ALA A 11 10.19 7.89 12.26
CA ALA A 11 9.03 7.08 12.61
C ALA A 11 7.72 7.68 12.07
N LEU A 12 7.55 9.00 12.19
CA LEU A 12 6.39 9.70 11.65
C LEU A 12 6.33 9.61 10.12
N ALA A 13 7.45 9.83 9.44
CA ALA A 13 7.54 9.73 7.99
C ALA A 13 7.23 8.31 7.48
N ALA A 14 7.72 7.28 8.18
CA ALA A 14 7.39 5.89 7.88
C ALA A 14 5.88 5.62 8.04
N GLY A 15 5.26 6.09 9.14
CA GLY A 15 3.82 5.97 9.33
C GLY A 15 3.01 6.63 8.21
N ILE A 16 3.39 7.84 7.80
CA ILE A 16 2.72 8.57 6.71
C ILE A 16 2.87 7.83 5.37
N ALA A 17 4.07 7.32 5.06
CA ALA A 17 4.31 6.58 3.82
C ALA A 17 3.44 5.32 3.73
N LEU A 18 3.32 4.55 4.83
CA LEU A 18 2.48 3.35 4.88
C LEU A 18 0.99 3.68 4.76
N VAL A 19 0.51 4.67 5.53
CA VAL A 19 -0.91 5.08 5.53
C VAL A 19 -1.31 5.66 4.17
N GLY A 20 -0.45 6.47 3.56
CA GLY A 20 -0.69 7.01 2.22
C GLY A 20 -0.83 5.90 1.18
N GLY A 21 0.06 4.89 1.23
CA GLY A 21 -0.02 3.71 0.37
C GLY A 21 -1.30 2.89 0.60
N ALA A 22 -1.69 2.69 1.86
CA ALA A 22 -2.89 1.94 2.23
C ALA A 22 -4.19 2.61 1.76
N ILE A 23 -4.31 3.92 1.96
CA ILE A 23 -5.49 4.70 1.51
C ILE A 23 -5.57 4.69 -0.02
N GLY A 24 -4.46 4.94 -0.71
CA GLY A 24 -4.41 4.92 -2.18
C GLY A 24 -4.80 3.56 -2.76
N THR A 25 -4.26 2.49 -2.17
CA THR A 25 -4.57 1.10 -2.57
C THR A 25 -6.03 0.77 -2.33
N GLY A 26 -6.56 1.04 -1.14
CA GLY A 26 -7.95 0.78 -0.80
C GLY A 26 -8.94 1.52 -1.70
N TRP A 27 -8.64 2.78 -2.04
CA TRP A 27 -9.49 3.55 -2.96
C TRP A 27 -9.49 2.94 -4.38
N ALA A 28 -8.31 2.60 -4.91
CA ALA A 28 -8.22 1.96 -6.22
C ALA A 28 -8.92 0.59 -6.25
N GLN A 29 -8.70 -0.25 -5.24
CA GLN A 29 -9.29 -1.58 -5.14
C GLN A 29 -10.81 -1.54 -4.92
N ALA A 30 -11.35 -0.54 -4.22
CA ALA A 30 -12.80 -0.39 -4.06
C ALA A 30 -13.51 -0.24 -5.42
N SER A 31 -12.96 0.61 -6.30
CA SER A 31 -13.50 0.78 -7.66
C SER A 31 -13.29 -0.49 -8.50
N ILE A 32 -12.07 -1.02 -8.53
CA ILE A 32 -11.70 -2.18 -9.35
C ILE A 32 -12.48 -3.43 -8.95
N GLY A 33 -12.67 -3.66 -7.64
CA GLY A 33 -13.43 -4.79 -7.12
C GLY A 33 -14.88 -4.79 -7.57
N SER A 34 -15.54 -3.64 -7.55
CA SER A 34 -16.92 -3.52 -8.03
C SER A 34 -17.04 -3.87 -9.52
N SER A 35 -16.10 -3.41 -10.35
CA SER A 35 -16.05 -3.74 -11.78
C SER A 35 -15.75 -5.22 -12.04
N ILE A 36 -14.84 -5.82 -11.25
CA ILE A 36 -14.49 -7.25 -11.38
C ILE A 36 -15.71 -8.14 -11.12
N MET A 37 -16.54 -7.84 -10.12
CA MET A 37 -17.71 -8.67 -9.80
C MET A 37 -18.73 -8.69 -10.94
N GLY A 38 -18.91 -7.57 -11.64
CA GLY A 38 -19.77 -7.50 -12.83
C GLY A 38 -19.26 -8.41 -13.95
N VAL A 39 -17.95 -8.36 -14.25
CA VAL A 39 -17.35 -9.22 -15.28
C VAL A 39 -17.39 -10.68 -14.88
N LEU A 40 -17.13 -10.99 -13.61
CA LEU A 40 -17.13 -12.35 -13.09
C LEU A 40 -18.51 -13.01 -13.19
N ALA A 41 -19.59 -12.24 -13.02
CA ALA A 41 -20.95 -12.74 -13.16
C ALA A 41 -21.30 -13.16 -14.60
N GLU A 42 -20.74 -12.49 -15.60
CA GLU A 42 -20.95 -12.84 -17.02
C GLU A 42 -19.95 -13.86 -17.55
N LYS A 43 -18.70 -13.81 -17.07
CA LYS A 43 -17.55 -14.57 -17.61
C LYS A 43 -16.72 -15.16 -16.47
N PRO A 44 -17.22 -16.22 -15.81
CA PRO A 44 -16.54 -16.81 -14.64
C PRO A 44 -15.16 -17.39 -15.00
N GLU A 45 -14.94 -17.76 -16.25
CA GLU A 45 -13.66 -18.29 -16.73
C GLU A 45 -12.53 -17.24 -16.68
N GLN A 46 -12.87 -15.94 -16.58
CA GLN A 46 -11.89 -14.87 -16.46
C GLN A 46 -11.43 -14.60 -15.02
N ALA A 47 -11.92 -15.35 -14.01
CA ALA A 47 -11.60 -15.12 -12.61
C ALA A 47 -10.10 -14.92 -12.33
N PHE A 48 -9.26 -15.81 -12.88
CA PHE A 48 -7.80 -15.71 -12.69
C PHE A 48 -7.21 -14.41 -13.23
N LYS A 49 -7.63 -14.00 -14.44
CA LYS A 49 -7.18 -12.74 -15.05
C LYS A 49 -7.63 -11.53 -14.23
N LEU A 50 -8.85 -11.57 -13.69
CA LEU A 50 -9.40 -10.50 -12.86
C LEU A 50 -8.67 -10.37 -11.52
N ILE A 51 -8.25 -11.49 -10.90
CA ILE A 51 -7.40 -11.48 -9.69
C ILE A 51 -6.07 -10.76 -9.96
N VAL A 52 -5.45 -10.99 -11.11
CA VAL A 52 -4.21 -10.29 -11.49
C VAL A 52 -4.44 -8.78 -11.59
N TYR A 53 -5.58 -8.35 -12.16
CA TYR A 53 -5.92 -6.92 -12.19
C TYR A 53 -6.19 -6.32 -10.81
N MET A 54 -6.80 -7.08 -9.89
CA MET A 54 -6.99 -6.67 -8.49
C MET A 54 -5.65 -6.52 -7.73
N ALA A 55 -4.63 -7.27 -8.13
CA ALA A 55 -3.31 -7.23 -7.52
C ALA A 55 -2.46 -6.02 -7.98
N LEU A 56 -2.78 -5.38 -9.12
CA LEU A 56 -1.99 -4.25 -9.61
C LEU A 56 -1.99 -3.04 -8.65
N PRO A 57 -3.13 -2.59 -8.10
CA PRO A 57 -3.14 -1.53 -7.10
C PRO A 57 -2.42 -1.88 -5.80
N GLU A 58 -2.34 -3.18 -5.43
CA GLU A 58 -1.65 -3.64 -4.21
C GLU A 58 -0.17 -3.22 -4.19
N LEU A 59 0.42 -3.03 -5.38
CA LEU A 59 1.79 -2.54 -5.52
C LEU A 59 1.97 -1.13 -4.91
N ILE A 60 0.92 -0.31 -4.86
CA ILE A 60 0.98 1.02 -4.24
C ILE A 60 1.24 0.88 -2.72
N LEU A 61 0.54 -0.04 -2.05
CA LEU A 61 0.76 -0.34 -0.64
C LEU A 61 2.14 -0.95 -0.42
N LEU A 62 2.56 -1.88 -1.27
CA LEU A 62 3.89 -2.48 -1.19
C LEU A 62 5.01 -1.42 -1.32
N LEU A 63 4.86 -0.43 -2.21
CA LEU A 63 5.82 0.67 -2.32
C LEU A 63 5.84 1.53 -1.05
N GLY A 64 4.67 1.86 -0.48
CA GLY A 64 4.58 2.56 0.81
C GLY A 64 5.22 1.77 1.95
N PHE A 65 5.03 0.46 1.97
CA PHE A 65 5.67 -0.45 2.93
C PHE A 65 7.19 -0.46 2.78
N VAL A 66 7.72 -0.61 1.56
CA VAL A 66 9.17 -0.61 1.31
C VAL A 66 9.81 0.70 1.78
N VAL A 67 9.20 1.85 1.48
CA VAL A 67 9.69 3.16 1.95
C VAL A 67 9.69 3.21 3.48
N SER A 68 8.62 2.76 4.12
CA SER A 68 8.50 2.73 5.57
C SER A 68 9.57 1.83 6.21
N PHE A 69 9.79 0.65 5.63
CA PHE A 69 10.81 -0.30 6.07
C PHE A 69 12.23 0.28 5.98
N LEU A 70 12.55 0.95 4.86
CA LEU A 70 13.86 1.61 4.69
C LEU A 70 14.07 2.77 5.67
N LEU A 71 13.03 3.53 6.00
CA LEU A 71 13.10 4.63 6.97
C LEU A 71 13.35 4.10 8.39
N ILE A 72 12.69 3.02 8.78
CA ILE A 72 12.89 2.36 10.08
C ILE A 72 14.29 1.74 10.15
N GLY A 73 14.76 1.06 9.10
CA GLY A 73 16.10 0.47 9.08
C GLY A 73 17.23 1.51 9.24
N LYS A 74 17.02 2.76 8.79
CA LYS A 74 17.97 3.86 9.06
C LYS A 74 18.03 4.30 10.53
N MET A 75 17.00 4.05 11.32
CA MET A 75 17.00 4.33 12.75
C MET A 75 17.85 3.30 13.50
N GLU A 76 17.80 2.03 13.11
CA GLU A 76 18.58 0.95 13.74
C GLU A 76 20.08 1.07 13.44
N ALA A 77 20.46 1.49 12.24
CA ALA A 77 21.87 1.63 11.82
C ALA A 77 22.63 2.80 12.50
N LYS A 78 21.95 3.62 13.31
CA LYS A 78 22.54 4.77 14.02
C LYS A 78 22.82 4.51 15.51
N VAL A 79 22.64 3.27 15.97
CA VAL A 79 22.96 2.81 17.33
C VAL A 79 24.38 2.28 17.41
#